data_AF-A0A2D4GZ95-F1
#
_entry.id   AF-A0A2D4GZ95-F1
#
_cell.length_a   1.000
_cell.length_b   1.000
_cell.length_c   1.000
_cell.angle_alpha   90.00
_cell.angle_beta   90.00
_cell.angle_gamma   90.00
#
_symmetry.space_group_name_H-M   'P 1'
#
loop_
_entity.id
_entity.type
_entity.pdbx_description
1 polymer ?
#
loop_
_entity_poly.entity_id
_entity_poly.type
_entity_poly.pdbx_seq_one_letter_code
_entity_poly.pdbx_strand_id
1 'polypeptide(L)'
;YLLPSPLEKVASAGQIGTLDKSLEDLLIRVDEFVGMLDMIRNDSSQVINESVPHIHAKAMEMKKLYRKIDKLEAFVKMIGNNVAGMEEQIIKAESDLGNFPNTLKKLLYTINMPSFLNKSSSRQNQPLYEPLDLFKTEDYFPCLDQGQCM
;
A
#
# COMPACT_ATOMS: atom_id res chain seq x y z
N TYR A 1 84.38 -28.56 -31.62
CA TYR A 1 83.25 -27.77 -31.07
C TYR A 1 83.48 -26.31 -31.43
N LEU A 2 82.80 -25.82 -32.48
CA LEU A 2 82.87 -24.41 -32.87
C LEU A 2 82.12 -23.59 -31.81
N LEU A 3 82.83 -22.67 -31.15
CA LEU A 3 82.20 -21.71 -30.23
C LEU A 3 81.29 -20.78 -31.04
N PRO A 4 80.06 -20.52 -30.57
CA PRO A 4 79.13 -19.65 -31.27
C PRO A 4 79.72 -18.24 -31.43
N SER A 5 79.45 -17.62 -32.57
CA SER A 5 80.00 -16.32 -32.92
C SER A 5 79.54 -15.25 -31.92
N PRO A 6 80.36 -14.25 -31.56
CA PRO A 6 79.99 -13.21 -30.60
C PRO A 6 78.69 -12.48 -30.95
N LEU A 7 78.35 -12.39 -32.25
CA LEU A 7 77.12 -11.78 -32.75
C LEU A 7 75.87 -12.62 -32.47
N GLU A 8 75.92 -13.95 -32.59
CA GLU A 8 74.81 -14.84 -32.23
C GLU A 8 74.52 -14.83 -30.73
N LYS A 9 75.57 -14.72 -29.91
CA LYS A 9 75.44 -14.66 -28.45
C LYS A 9 74.76 -13.37 -27.99
N VAL A 10 75.04 -12.25 -28.64
CA VAL A 10 74.40 -10.95 -28.37
C VAL A 10 72.95 -10.92 -28.86
N ALA A 11 72.65 -11.50 -30.02
CA ALA A 11 71.27 -11.61 -30.53
C ALA A 11 70.40 -12.50 -29.63
N SER A 12 70.93 -13.64 -29.17
CA SER A 12 70.25 -14.53 -28.22
C SER A 12 70.00 -13.84 -26.87
N ALA A 13 70.98 -13.09 -26.36
CA ALA A 13 70.80 -12.32 -25.13
C ALA A 13 69.71 -11.23 -25.24
N GLY A 14 69.59 -10.58 -26.40
CA GLY A 14 68.53 -9.60 -26.65
C GLY A 14 67.13 -10.22 -26.72
N GLN A 15 67.01 -11.44 -27.28
CA GLN A 15 65.74 -12.17 -27.30
C GLN A 15 65.30 -12.61 -25.90
N ILE A 16 66.26 -13.08 -25.08
CA ILE A 16 66.02 -13.45 -23.68
C ILE A 16 65.51 -12.24 -22.89
N GLY A 17 66.16 -11.07 -23.01
CA GLY A 17 65.69 -9.87 -22.33
C GLY A 17 64.32 -9.36 -22.79
N THR A 18 63.97 -9.57 -24.06
CA THR A 18 62.62 -9.24 -24.58
C THR A 18 61.56 -10.16 -24.00
N LEU A 19 61.87 -11.45 -23.87
CA LEU A 19 61.00 -12.44 -23.26
C LEU A 19 60.79 -12.16 -21.76
N ASP A 20 61.87 -11.86 -21.03
CA ASP A 20 61.80 -11.53 -19.60
C ASP A 20 60.89 -10.33 -19.35
N LYS A 21 61.04 -9.26 -20.16
CA LYS A 21 60.14 -8.10 -20.08
C LYS A 21 58.68 -8.46 -20.37
N SER A 22 58.43 -9.30 -21.39
CA SER A 22 57.07 -9.75 -21.70
C SER A 22 56.46 -10.61 -20.58
N LEU A 23 57.29 -11.35 -19.84
CA LEU A 23 56.87 -12.13 -18.68
C LEU A 23 56.53 -11.21 -17.50
N GLU A 24 57.37 -10.23 -17.21
CA GLU A 24 57.10 -9.20 -16.18
C GLU A 24 55.79 -8.46 -16.47
N ASP A 25 55.59 -8.00 -17.71
CA ASP A 25 54.36 -7.35 -18.14
C ASP A 25 53.13 -8.27 -17.99
N LEU A 26 53.29 -9.58 -18.20
CA LEU A 26 52.21 -10.56 -18.01
C LEU A 26 51.91 -10.78 -16.53
N LEU A 27 52.93 -10.86 -15.68
CA LEU A 27 52.76 -11.00 -14.23
C LEU A 27 52.03 -9.79 -13.64
N ILE A 28 52.40 -8.58 -14.07
CA ILE A 28 51.70 -7.34 -13.67
C ILE A 28 50.22 -7.40 -14.06
N ARG A 29 49.92 -7.78 -15.31
CA ARG A 29 48.52 -7.92 -15.75
C ARG A 29 47.74 -8.97 -14.97
N VAL A 30 48.37 -10.07 -14.59
CA VAL A 30 47.72 -11.10 -13.75
C VAL A 30 47.36 -10.54 -12.38
N ASP A 31 48.27 -9.78 -11.74
CA ASP A 31 47.98 -9.12 -10.46
C ASP A 31 46.84 -8.11 -10.57
N GLU A 32 46.78 -7.34 -11.68
CA GLU A 32 45.67 -6.44 -11.97
C GLU A 32 44.34 -7.20 -12.14
N PHE A 33 44.35 -8.35 -12.83
CA PHE A 33 43.15 -9.20 -12.95
C PHE A 33 42.68 -9.73 -11.60
N VAL A 34 43.60 -10.14 -10.73
CA VAL A 34 43.27 -10.57 -9.37
C VAL A 34 42.62 -9.43 -8.60
N GLY A 35 43.18 -8.22 -8.69
CA GLY A 35 42.60 -7.02 -8.07
C GLY A 35 41.18 -6.72 -8.57
N MET A 36 40.94 -6.83 -9.88
CA MET A 36 39.60 -6.66 -10.45
C MET A 36 38.61 -7.73 -9.98
N LEU A 37 39.05 -8.99 -9.88
CA LEU A 37 38.20 -10.07 -9.37
C LEU A 37 37.82 -9.87 -7.91
N ASP A 38 38.76 -9.40 -7.08
CA ASP A 38 38.48 -9.09 -5.68
C ASP A 38 37.48 -7.94 -5.54
N MET A 39 37.58 -6.90 -6.39
CA MET A 39 36.57 -5.83 -6.43
C MET A 39 35.19 -6.37 -6.80
N ILE A 40 35.09 -7.16 -7.89
CA ILE A 40 33.82 -7.75 -8.33
C ILE A 40 33.22 -8.64 -7.23
N ARG A 41 34.05 -9.44 -6.56
CA ARG A 41 33.62 -10.31 -5.46
C ARG A 41 33.08 -9.51 -4.29
N ASN A 42 33.77 -8.44 -3.90
CA ASN A 42 33.34 -7.56 -2.80
C ASN A 42 32.03 -6.85 -3.14
N ASP A 43 31.91 -6.28 -4.34
CA ASP A 43 30.69 -5.61 -4.80
C ASP A 43 29.51 -6.59 -4.86
N SER A 44 29.74 -7.79 -5.40
CA SER A 44 28.72 -8.86 -5.43
C SER A 44 28.29 -9.25 -4.02
N SER A 45 29.25 -9.41 -3.10
CA SER A 45 28.98 -9.70 -1.70
C SER A 45 28.16 -8.59 -1.04
N GLN A 46 28.50 -7.32 -1.28
CA GLN A 46 27.75 -6.19 -0.74
C GLN A 46 26.31 -6.18 -1.26
N VAL A 47 26.12 -6.34 -2.57
CA VAL A 47 24.78 -6.35 -3.17
C VAL A 47 23.91 -7.47 -2.61
N ILE A 48 24.46 -8.69 -2.53
CA ILE A 48 23.72 -9.88 -2.11
C ILE A 48 23.44 -9.87 -0.61
N ASN A 49 24.43 -9.47 0.21
CA ASN A 49 24.32 -9.58 1.67
C ASN A 49 23.72 -8.34 2.33
N GLU A 50 23.80 -7.17 1.70
CA GLU A 50 23.35 -5.91 2.27
C GLU A 50 22.24 -5.28 1.44
N SER A 51 22.52 -4.91 0.19
CA SER A 51 21.62 -4.09 -0.62
C SER A 51 20.29 -4.78 -0.91
N VAL A 52 20.31 -6.03 -1.37
CA VAL A 52 19.09 -6.80 -1.70
C VAL A 52 18.21 -7.04 -0.47
N PRO A 53 18.75 -7.56 0.67
CA PRO A 53 17.97 -7.68 1.89
C PRO A 53 17.40 -6.36 2.39
N HIS A 54 18.16 -5.27 2.29
CA HIS A 54 17.71 -3.94 2.69
C HIS A 54 16.54 -3.44 1.84
N ILE A 55 16.64 -3.56 0.51
CA ILE A 55 15.55 -3.21 -0.41
C ILE A 55 14.32 -4.08 -0.14
N HIS A 56 14.49 -5.38 0.09
CA HIS A 56 13.39 -6.27 0.43
C HIS A 56 12.71 -5.85 1.74
N ALA A 57 13.47 -5.51 2.78
CA ALA A 57 12.91 -5.00 4.03
C ALA A 57 12.06 -3.73 3.82
N LYS A 58 12.55 -2.79 3.01
CA LYS A 58 11.80 -1.58 2.65
C LYS A 58 10.54 -1.88 1.84
N ALA A 59 10.60 -2.83 0.91
CA ALA A 59 9.41 -3.30 0.19
C ALA A 59 8.37 -3.92 1.14
N MET A 60 8.80 -4.63 2.18
CA MET A 60 7.91 -5.19 3.20
C MET A 60 7.29 -4.10 4.10
N GLU A 61 8.02 -3.04 4.41
CA GLU A 61 7.45 -1.84 5.07
C GLU A 61 6.37 -1.18 4.20
N MET A 62 6.63 -1.00 2.90
CA MET A 62 5.64 -0.45 1.96
C MET A 62 4.38 -1.30 1.88
N LYS A 63 4.49 -2.64 1.88
CA LYS A 63 3.31 -3.53 1.92
C LYS A 63 2.43 -3.29 3.15
N LYS A 64 3.02 -2.94 4.30
CA LYS A 64 2.24 -2.58 5.50
C LYS A 64 1.50 -1.26 5.31
N LEU A 65 2.12 -0.28 4.64
CA LEU A 65 1.48 1.00 4.33
C LEU A 65 0.30 0.81 3.37
N TYR A 66 0.46 0.02 2.31
CA TYR A 66 -0.64 -0.28 1.38
C TYR A 66 -1.83 -0.93 2.07
N ARG A 67 -1.61 -1.87 3.00
CA ARG A 67 -2.70 -2.43 3.83
C ARG A 67 -3.44 -1.39 4.66
N LYS A 68 -2.77 -0.32 5.11
CA LYS A 68 -3.44 0.78 5.82
C LYS A 68 -4.30 1.61 4.87
N ILE A 69 -3.82 1.82 3.65
CA ILE A 69 -4.56 2.50 2.58
C ILE A 69 -5.81 1.69 2.21
N ASP A 70 -5.69 0.38 1.99
CA ASP A 70 -6.82 -0.50 1.67
C ASP A 70 -7.91 -0.47 2.76
N LYS A 71 -7.50 -0.50 4.03
CA LYS A 71 -8.43 -0.40 5.17
C LYS A 71 -9.15 0.95 5.20
N LEU A 72 -8.44 2.04 4.91
CA LEU A 72 -9.02 3.37 4.85
C LEU A 72 -10.03 3.48 3.70
N GLU A 73 -9.70 2.94 2.53
CA GLU A 73 -10.62 2.91 1.38
C GLU A 73 -11.90 2.13 1.71
N ALA A 74 -11.77 0.93 2.30
CA ALA A 74 -12.91 0.14 2.73
C ALA A 74 -13.80 0.90 3.74
N PHE A 75 -13.17 1.60 4.68
CA PHE A 75 -13.86 2.43 5.66
C PHE A 75 -14.64 3.58 5.00
N VAL A 76 -14.00 4.34 4.11
CA VAL A 76 -14.65 5.44 3.37
C VAL A 76 -15.84 4.91 2.55
N LYS A 77 -15.68 3.75 1.90
CA LYS A 77 -16.76 3.12 1.14
C LYS A 77 -17.95 2.73 2.03
N MET A 78 -17.68 2.17 3.20
CA MET A 78 -18.72 1.84 4.17
C MET A 78 -19.48 3.10 4.62
N ILE A 79 -18.77 4.20 4.95
CA ILE A 79 -19.41 5.47 5.30
C ILE A 79 -20.30 5.96 4.17
N GLY A 80 -19.80 5.92 2.92
CA GLY A 80 -20.58 6.31 1.75
C GLY A 80 -21.89 5.55 1.64
N ASN A 81 -21.86 4.22 1.85
CA ASN A 81 -23.06 3.40 1.84
C ASN A 81 -24.03 3.76 2.97
N ASN A 82 -23.53 4.03 4.18
CA ASN A 82 -24.36 4.41 5.32
C ASN A 82 -25.05 5.77 5.09
N VAL A 83 -24.34 6.75 4.54
CA VAL A 83 -24.90 8.07 4.20
C VAL A 83 -25.95 7.94 3.09
N ALA A 84 -25.69 7.15 2.05
CA ALA A 84 -26.67 6.90 0.99
C ALA A 84 -27.94 6.23 1.52
N GLY A 85 -27.81 5.24 2.42
CA GLY A 85 -28.96 4.61 3.08
C GLY A 85 -29.74 5.60 3.96
N MET A 86 -29.04 6.51 4.64
CA MET A 86 -29.68 7.57 5.42
C MET A 86 -30.44 8.56 4.53
N GLU A 87 -29.85 8.98 3.40
CA GLU A 87 -30.49 9.85 2.42
C GLU A 87 -31.77 9.23 1.85
N GLU A 88 -31.76 7.94 1.53
CA GLU A 88 -32.96 7.22 1.06
C GLU A 88 -34.08 7.20 2.11
N GLN A 89 -33.75 6.98 3.39
CA GLN A 89 -34.73 7.04 4.47
C GLN A 89 -35.31 8.44 4.66
N ILE A 90 -34.48 9.49 4.54
CA ILE A 90 -34.92 10.89 4.61
C ILE A 90 -35.88 11.19 3.45
N ILE A 91 -35.51 10.84 2.21
CA ILE A 91 -36.36 11.03 1.03
C ILE A 91 -37.70 10.30 1.21
N LYS A 92 -37.69 9.08 1.74
CA LYS A 92 -38.90 8.32 2.01
C LYS A 92 -39.78 9.04 3.04
N ALA A 93 -39.21 9.46 4.17
CA ALA A 93 -39.93 10.18 5.22
C ALA A 93 -40.48 11.53 4.72
N GLU A 94 -39.72 12.27 3.92
CA GLU A 94 -40.17 13.50 3.28
C GLU A 94 -41.29 13.25 2.26
N SER A 95 -41.24 12.15 1.51
CA SER A 95 -42.31 11.77 0.60
C SER A 95 -43.59 11.41 1.37
N ASP A 96 -43.49 10.65 2.46
CA ASP A 96 -44.62 10.26 3.29
C ASP A 96 -45.25 11.47 4.02
N LEU A 97 -44.42 12.44 4.43
CA LEU A 97 -44.85 13.68 5.08
C LEU A 97 -45.34 14.74 4.09
N GLY A 98 -44.69 14.89 2.94
CA GLY A 98 -45.03 15.83 1.86
C GLY A 98 -46.29 15.40 1.11
N ASN A 99 -46.58 14.10 1.10
CA ASN A 99 -47.88 13.54 0.76
C ASN A 99 -48.86 13.64 1.94
N PHE A 100 -48.70 14.65 2.81
CA PHE A 100 -49.67 15.00 3.85
C PHE A 100 -51.05 15.03 3.21
N PRO A 101 -52.03 14.33 3.77
CA PRO A 101 -53.04 13.72 2.96
C PRO A 101 -54.02 14.76 2.42
N ASN A 102 -53.78 15.23 1.20
CA ASN A 102 -54.78 15.91 0.38
C ASN A 102 -56.04 15.03 0.22
N THR A 103 -55.90 13.72 0.41
CA THR A 103 -56.99 12.74 0.55
C THR A 103 -57.77 12.89 1.86
N LEU A 104 -57.14 13.14 3.01
CA LEU A 104 -57.85 13.41 4.27
C LEU A 104 -58.47 14.81 4.29
N LYS A 105 -57.84 15.80 3.66
CA LYS A 105 -58.48 17.11 3.45
C LYS A 105 -59.76 16.95 2.62
N LYS A 106 -59.74 16.19 1.51
CA LYS A 106 -60.96 15.87 0.73
C LYS A 106 -62.03 15.12 1.53
N LEU A 107 -61.61 14.23 2.43
CA LEU A 107 -62.53 13.49 3.31
C LEU A 107 -63.17 14.40 4.38
N LEU A 108 -62.41 15.35 4.93
CA LEU A 108 -62.89 16.35 5.89
C LEU A 108 -63.82 17.40 5.24
N TYR A 109 -63.60 17.77 3.98
CA TYR A 109 -64.53 18.65 3.25
C TYR A 109 -65.86 17.99 2.87
N THR A 110 -65.94 16.66 2.92
CA THR A 110 -67.15 15.90 2.57
C THR A 110 -68.03 15.64 3.80
N ILE A 111 -67.50 15.82 5.02
CA ILE A 111 -68.21 15.49 6.26
C ILE A 111 -68.45 16.77 7.07
N ASN A 112 -69.54 17.46 6.75
CA ASN A 112 -70.19 18.36 7.70
C ASN A 112 -70.79 17.52 8.85
N MET A 113 -70.48 17.94 10.08
CA MET A 113 -70.66 17.28 11.39
C MET A 113 -72.12 16.80 11.73
N PRO A 114 -72.35 15.88 12.70
CA PRO A 114 -72.34 16.27 14.12
C PRO A 114 -71.80 15.25 15.16
N SER A 115 -71.44 15.84 16.31
CA SER A 115 -71.26 15.41 17.71
C SER A 115 -71.47 13.95 18.19
N PHE A 116 -70.73 13.65 19.27
CA PHE A 116 -70.90 12.65 20.36
C PHE A 116 -69.92 11.44 20.43
N LEU A 117 -69.04 11.56 21.43
CA LEU A 117 -68.59 10.56 22.43
C LEU A 117 -67.84 9.28 22.01
N ASN A 118 -66.66 9.16 22.63
CA ASN A 118 -66.01 7.96 23.16
C ASN A 118 -65.81 6.76 22.21
N LYS A 119 -64.59 6.68 21.66
CA LYS A 119 -63.91 5.39 21.54
C LYS A 119 -62.40 5.62 21.48
N SER A 120 -61.68 4.78 22.21
CA SER A 120 -60.22 4.73 22.30
C SER A 120 -59.57 5.00 20.94
N SER A 121 -58.82 6.11 20.86
CA SER A 121 -57.97 6.41 19.72
C SER A 121 -57.01 5.23 19.54
N SER A 122 -57.26 4.38 18.53
CA SER A 122 -56.26 3.41 18.12
C SER A 122 -55.06 4.23 17.71
N ARG A 123 -53.95 4.06 18.42
CA ARG A 123 -52.64 4.61 18.05
C ARG A 123 -52.50 4.47 16.54
N GLN A 124 -52.60 5.60 15.84
CA GLN A 124 -52.20 5.67 14.46
C GLN A 124 -50.79 5.07 14.43
N ASN A 125 -50.59 4.06 13.57
CA ASN A 125 -49.28 3.48 13.31
C ASN A 125 -48.39 4.61 12.77
N GLN A 126 -47.85 5.42 13.68
CA GLN A 126 -46.64 6.18 13.44
C GLN A 126 -45.62 5.12 13.02
N PRO A 127 -44.94 5.27 11.87
CA PRO A 127 -43.80 4.42 11.59
C PRO A 127 -42.88 4.54 12.80
N LEU A 128 -42.69 3.42 13.51
CA LEU A 128 -41.87 3.38 14.70
C LEU A 128 -40.47 3.78 14.24
N TYR A 129 -39.99 4.94 14.71
CA TYR A 129 -38.64 5.38 14.45
C TYR A 129 -37.69 4.34 15.04
N GLU A 130 -37.01 3.61 14.17
CA GLU A 130 -35.91 2.74 14.55
C GLU A 130 -34.62 3.56 14.38
N PRO A 131 -33.90 3.86 15.47
CA PRO A 131 -32.64 4.56 15.38
C PRO A 131 -31.67 3.79 14.47
N LEU A 132 -31.03 4.50 13.53
CA LEU A 132 -30.02 3.87 12.70
C LEU A 132 -28.82 3.45 13.58
N ASP A 133 -28.30 2.27 13.29
CA ASP A 133 -27.07 1.80 13.91
C ASP A 133 -25.89 2.59 13.31
N LEU A 134 -25.45 3.61 14.05
CA LEU A 134 -24.34 4.47 13.64
C LEU A 134 -23.04 3.70 13.81
N PHE A 135 -22.27 3.57 12.73
CA PHE A 135 -20.95 2.99 12.80
C PHE A 135 -20.06 3.80 13.75
N LYS A 136 -19.29 3.13 14.59
CA LYS A 136 -18.34 3.78 15.48
C LYS A 136 -16.95 3.74 14.87
N THR A 137 -16.30 4.90 14.74
CA THR A 137 -14.96 5.00 14.16
C THR A 137 -13.91 4.20 14.94
N GLU A 138 -14.09 4.09 16.26
CA GLU A 138 -13.26 3.33 17.18
C GLU A 138 -13.23 1.82 16.92
N ASP A 139 -14.27 1.26 16.29
CA ASP A 139 -14.29 -0.16 15.89
C ASP A 139 -13.34 -0.45 14.71
N TYR A 140 -12.99 0.57 13.92
CA TYR A 140 -12.17 0.45 12.71
C TYR A 140 -10.76 1.03 12.88
N PHE A 141 -10.61 2.02 13.77
CA PHE A 141 -9.34 2.63 14.15
C PHE A 141 -9.18 2.59 15.67
N PRO A 142 -8.92 1.40 16.27
CA PRO A 142 -8.60 1.35 17.68
C PRO A 142 -7.38 2.24 17.94
N CYS A 143 -7.50 3.15 18.91
CA CYS A 143 -6.38 3.96 19.36
C CYS A 143 -5.25 3.00 19.74
N LEU A 144 -4.13 3.05 19.02
CA LEU A 144 -2.94 2.33 19.45
C LEU A 144 -2.47 3.02 20.72
N ASP A 145 -2.70 2.38 21.87
CA ASP A 145 -2.19 2.85 23.15
C ASP A 145 -0.74 3.31 23.00
N GLN A 146 -0.49 4.53 23.47
CA GLN A 146 0.84 5.07 23.73
C GLN A 146 1.55 4.14 24.71
N GLY A 147 2.32 3.18 24.20
CA GLY A 147 2.89 2.15 25.07
C GLY A 147 3.95 1.28 24.43
N GLN A 148 4.83 1.84 23.59
CA GLN A 148 6.09 1.17 23.23
C GLN A 148 7.15 2.18 22.78
N CYS A 149 7.57 3.02 23.73
CA CYS A 149 8.95 3.44 23.83
C CYS A 149 9.62 2.53 24.86
N MET A 150 10.34 1.50 24.40
CA MET A 150 11.51 0.91 25.06
C MET A 150 12.43 0.37 23.99
#